data_AF-A0A920HSG4-F1
#
_entry.id   AF-A0A920HSG4-F1
#
_cell.length_a   1.000
_cell.length_b   1.000
_cell.length_c   1.000
_cell.angle_alpha   90.00
_cell.angle_beta   90.00
_cell.angle_gamma   90.00
#
_symmetry.space_group_name_H-M   'P 1'
#
loop_
_entity.id
_entity.type
_entity.pdbx_description
1 polymer ?
#
loop_
_entity_poly.entity_id
_entity_poly.type
_entity_poly.pdbx_seq_one_letter_code
_entity_poly.pdbx_strand_id
1 'polypeptide(L)' 'MIYHTGEEGVRFLLVSGKPIREPIAWHGPIVMNSRNELMQAMHDLNTGQFIK' A
#
# COMPACT_ATOMS: atom_id res chain seq x y z
N MET A 1 -12.19 -9.55 19.52
CA MET A 1 -12.34 -10.77 18.69
C MET A 1 -11.90 -11.95 19.53
N ILE A 2 -12.73 -12.99 19.64
CA ILE A 2 -12.40 -14.22 20.38
C ILE A 2 -12.14 -15.29 19.33
N TYR A 3 -10.96 -15.89 19.36
CA TYR A 3 -10.57 -16.98 18.46
C TYR A 3 -10.37 -18.24 19.29
N HIS A 4 -10.94 -19.36 18.82
CA HIS A 4 -10.67 -20.69 19.37
C HIS A 4 -9.69 -21.39 18.44
N THR A 5 -8.60 -21.92 18.98
CA THR A 5 -7.58 -22.65 18.23
C THR A 5 -7.69 -24.14 18.50
N GLY A 6 -7.58 -24.97 17.47
CA GLY A 6 -7.34 -26.40 17.61
C GLY A 6 -5.90 -26.70 18.04
N GLU A 7 -5.52 -27.98 18.11
CA GLU A 7 -4.21 -28.43 18.65
C GLU A 7 -2.99 -27.82 17.96
N GLU A 8 -3.09 -27.40 16.70
CA GLU A 8 -1.98 -26.82 15.91
C GLU A 8 -1.80 -25.29 16.09
N GLY A 9 -2.64 -24.62 16.90
CA GLY A 9 -2.55 -23.18 17.15
C GLY A 9 -2.88 -22.30 15.92
N VAL A 10 -2.84 -20.97 16.08
CA VAL A 10 -3.06 -20.01 14.97
C VAL A 10 -2.00 -18.91 14.97
N ARG A 11 -1.62 -18.45 13.77
CA ARG A 11 -0.79 -17.25 13.59
C ARG A 11 -1.57 -16.24 12.77
N PHE A 12 -1.79 -15.05 13.32
CA PHE A 12 -2.43 -13.94 12.62
C PHE A 12 -1.74 -12.62 12.92
N LEU A 13 -1.90 -11.67 12.00
CA LEU A 13 -1.50 -10.28 12.18
C LEU A 13 -2.78 -9.44 12.23
N LEU A 14 -2.97 -8.71 13.32
CA LEU A 14 -4.01 -7.69 13.42
C LEU A 14 -3.39 -6.33 13.13
N VAL A 15 -3.82 -5.68 12.06
CA VAL A 15 -3.42 -4.30 11.72
C VAL A 15 -4.65 -3.41 11.77
N SER A 16 -4.54 -2.31 12.50
CA SER A 16 -5.57 -1.27 12.56
C SER A 16 -4.92 0.10 12.43
N GLY A 17 -5.59 1.02 11.74
CA GLY A 17 -5.10 2.39 11.58
C GLY A 17 -6.26 3.36 11.37
N LYS A 18 -6.01 4.65 11.65
CA LYS A 18 -6.96 5.71 11.34
C LYS A 18 -7.10 5.84 9.81
N PRO A 19 -8.32 6.00 9.26
CA PRO A 19 -8.48 6.25 7.83
C PRO A 19 -7.71 7.49 7.41
N ILE A 20 -6.91 7.37 6.36
CA ILE A 20 -6.08 8.46 5.81
C ILE A 20 -6.96 9.55 5.18
N ARG A 21 -8.11 9.17 4.60
CA ARG A 21 -9.09 10.10 3.99
C ARG A 21 -8.49 10.99 2.88
N GLU A 22 -7.47 10.49 2.20
CA GLU A 22 -6.91 11.13 1.02
C GLU A 22 -7.28 10.32 -0.23
N PRO A 23 -7.38 10.95 -1.41
CA PRO A 23 -7.57 10.22 -2.65
C PRO A 23 -6.39 9.25 -2.87
N ILE A 24 -6.67 8.13 -3.52
CA ILE A 24 -5.70 7.08 -3.83
C ILE A 24 -5.65 6.90 -5.34
N ALA A 25 -4.48 7.10 -5.92
CA ALA A 25 -4.13 6.74 -7.28
C ALA A 25 -3.04 5.67 -7.24
N TRP A 26 -3.29 4.50 -7.86
CA TRP A 26 -2.40 3.34 -7.75
C TRP A 26 -2.12 2.70 -9.11
N HIS A 27 -0.84 2.41 -9.38
CA HIS A 27 -0.41 1.60 -10.51
C HIS A 27 0.90 0.86 -10.18
N GLY A 28 0.85 -0.48 -10.21
CA GLY A 28 2.02 -1.32 -9.95
C GLY A 28 2.64 -1.06 -8.57
N PRO A 29 3.95 -0.75 -8.48
CA PRO A 29 4.62 -0.51 -7.20
C PRO A 29 4.41 0.91 -6.65
N ILE A 30 3.66 1.78 -7.33
CA ILE A 30 3.55 3.21 -6.98
C ILE A 30 2.14 3.56 -6.53
N VAL A 31 2.02 4.18 -5.36
CA VAL A 31 0.79 4.75 -4.79
C VAL A 31 1.01 6.25 -4.59
N MET A 32 0.08 7.07 -5.08
CA MET A 32 0.07 8.54 -4.97
C MET A 32 -1.33 9.06 -4.66
N ASN A 33 -1.48 10.36 -4.46
CA ASN A 33 -2.77 10.99 -4.18
C ASN A 33 -3.52 11.41 -5.45
N SER A 34 -2.84 11.61 -6.59
CA SER A 34 -3.48 12.01 -7.85
C SER A 34 -2.97 11.23 -9.07
N ARG A 35 -3.76 11.24 -10.15
CA ARG A 35 -3.37 10.60 -11.42
C ARG A 35 -2.15 11.26 -12.07
N ASN A 36 -2.00 12.58 -11.92
CA ASN A 36 -0.85 13.30 -12.47
C ASN A 36 0.46 12.92 -11.76
N GLU A 37 0.46 12.89 -10.42
CA GLU A 37 1.61 12.43 -9.64
C GLU A 37 1.97 10.98 -9.95
N LEU A 38 0.97 10.11 -10.06
CA LEU A 38 1.17 8.70 -10.41
C LEU A 38 1.83 8.55 -11.80
N MET A 39 1.37 9.31 -12.79
CA MET A 39 1.95 9.28 -14.14
C MET A 39 3.39 9.80 -14.16
N GLN A 40 3.67 10.87 -13.42
CA GLN A 40 5.03 11.40 -13.28
C GLN A 40 5.96 10.37 -12.62
N ALA A 41 5.55 9.81 -11.49
CA ALA A 41 6.33 8.81 -10.76
C ALA A 41 6.57 7.54 -11.59
N MET A 42 5.61 7.14 -12.41
CA MET A 42 5.79 6.04 -13.36
C MET A 42 6.80 6.39 -14.46
N HIS A 43 6.79 7.63 -14.96
CA HIS A 43 7.80 8.11 -15.90
C HIS A 43 9.19 8.12 -15.28
N ASP A 44 9.33 8.60 -14.05
CA ASP A 44 10.60 8.64 -13.32
C ASP A 44 11.13 7.23 -13.06
N LEU A 45 10.24 6.28 -12.73
CA LEU A 45 10.61 4.86 -12.61
C LEU A 45 11.11 4.28 -13.94
N ASN A 46 10.38 4.52 -15.04
CA ASN A 46 10.72 4.02 -16.36
C ASN A 46 12.03 4.62 -16.91
N THR A 47 12.37 5.84 -16.50
CA THR A 47 13.58 6.55 -16.93
C THR A 47 14.75 6.39 -15.95
N GLY A 48 14.56 5.66 -14.84
CA GLY A 48 15.58 5.46 -13.82
C GLY A 48 15.90 6.71 -12.98
N GLN A 49 15.02 7.71 -12.97
CA GLN A 49 15.17 8.96 -12.20
C GLN A 49 14.46 8.94 -10.84
N PHE A 50 13.90 7.80 -10.44
CA PHE A 50 13.09 7.67 -9.22
C PHE A 50 13.86 7.94 -7.91
N ILE A 51 15.16 7.65 -7.88
CA ILE A 51 16.03 7.93 -6.72
C ILE A 51 16.92 9.11 -7.10
N LYS A 52 16.71 10.26 -6.48
CA LYS A 52 17.61 11.41 -6.58
C LYS A 52 18.14 11.77 -5.20
#